data_AF-A0A3D0LTI1-F1
#
_entry.id   AF-A0A3D0LTI1-F1
#
_cell.length_a   1.000
_cell.length_b   1.000
_cell.length_c   1.000
_cell.angle_alpha   90.00
_cell.angle_beta   90.00
_cell.angle_gamma   90.00
#
_symmetry.space_group_name_H-M   'P 1'
#
loop_
_entity.id
_entity.type
_entity.pdbx_description
1 polymer ?
#
loop_
_entity_poly.entity_id
_entity_poly.type
_entity_poly.pdbx_seq_one_letter_code
_entity_poly.pdbx_strand_id
1 'polypeptide(L)'
;MFRDSVVEKPEAFFSNGLDGNGLTVDEEYKTNVLARAKNTLFASLLWFKERGAMNQADINPVDLIRLHRTEAAHELIGILANPQ
;
A
#
# COMPACT_ATOMS: atom_id res chain seq x y z
N MET A 1 7.15 9.11 2.65
CA MET A 1 8.39 8.69 3.34
C MET A 1 8.36 7.30 4.02
N PHE A 2 7.24 6.71 4.44
CA PHE A 2 7.18 5.24 4.71
C PHE A 2 6.49 4.49 3.56
N ARG A 3 5.32 4.99 3.13
CA ARG A 3 4.58 4.40 2.02
C ARG A 3 5.46 4.24 0.78
N ASP A 4 6.13 5.32 0.41
CA ASP A 4 6.92 5.37 -0.83
C ASP A 4 8.09 4.38 -0.75
N SER A 5 8.79 4.29 0.38
CA SER A 5 9.91 3.35 0.53
C SER A 5 9.49 1.87 0.55
N VAL A 6 8.24 1.57 0.93
CA VAL A 6 7.67 0.22 0.84
C VAL A 6 7.22 -0.09 -0.59
N VAL A 7 6.69 0.90 -1.31
CA VAL A 7 6.16 0.73 -2.68
C VAL A 7 7.28 0.70 -3.72
N GLU A 8 8.28 1.56 -3.59
CA GLU A 8 9.40 1.68 -4.52
C GLU A 8 10.26 0.42 -4.58
N LYS A 9 10.33 -0.37 -3.51
CA LYS A 9 11.14 -1.59 -3.46
C LYS A 9 10.66 -2.68 -4.44
N PRO A 10 9.38 -3.10 -4.43
CA PRO A 10 8.89 -4.01 -5.46
C PRO A 10 8.88 -3.33 -6.84
N GLU A 11 8.65 -2.02 -6.96
CA GLU A 11 8.78 -1.32 -8.26
C GLU A 11 10.19 -1.46 -8.84
N ALA A 12 11.22 -1.25 -8.01
CA ALA A 12 12.62 -1.48 -8.34
C ALA A 12 12.91 -2.95 -8.70
N PHE A 13 12.28 -3.89 -8.00
CA PHE A 13 12.44 -5.31 -8.27
C PHE A 13 11.88 -5.71 -9.65
N PHE A 14 10.75 -5.11 -10.05
CA PHE A 14 10.09 -5.37 -11.34
C PHE A 14 10.39 -4.30 -12.39
N SER A 15 11.50 -3.57 -12.26
CA SER A 15 11.86 -2.55 -13.24
C SER A 15 12.76 -3.10 -14.34
N ASN A 16 12.51 -2.62 -15.56
CA ASN A 16 13.33 -2.92 -16.73
C ASN A 16 14.22 -1.74 -17.18
N GLY A 17 14.25 -0.64 -16.42
CA GLY A 17 15.07 0.53 -16.73
C GLY A 17 14.54 1.84 -16.17
N LEU A 18 15.16 2.92 -16.63
CA LEU A 18 14.77 4.30 -16.34
C LEU A 18 14.39 4.98 -17.65
N ASP A 19 13.33 5.78 -17.63
CA ASP A 19 12.94 6.69 -18.69
C ASP A 19 12.89 8.15 -18.18
N GLY A 20 12.47 9.09 -19.03
CA GLY A 20 12.38 10.51 -18.68
C GLY A 20 11.37 10.84 -17.57
N ASN A 21 10.49 9.88 -17.22
CA ASN A 21 9.48 9.99 -16.17
C ASN A 21 9.83 9.16 -14.93
N GLY A 22 10.99 8.47 -14.91
CA GLY A 22 11.49 7.72 -13.77
C GLY A 22 11.60 6.22 -14.05
N LEU A 23 11.20 5.42 -13.07
CA LEU A 23 11.37 3.98 -13.12
C LEU A 23 10.33 3.34 -14.07
N THR A 24 10.77 2.63 -15.10
CA THR A 24 9.87 1.86 -15.96
C THR A 24 9.61 0.50 -15.28
N VAL A 25 8.35 0.23 -14.96
CA VAL A 25 7.91 -0.97 -14.22
C VAL A 25 7.22 -1.95 -15.17
N ASP A 26 7.60 -3.22 -15.09
CA ASP A 26 7.09 -4.31 -15.93
C ASP A 26 5.63 -4.68 -15.59
N GLU A 27 4.92 -5.27 -16.55
CA GLU A 27 3.55 -5.79 -16.37
C GLU A 27 3.50 -6.88 -15.28
N GLU A 28 4.62 -7.57 -15.05
CA GLU A 28 4.77 -8.51 -13.94
C GLU A 28 4.49 -7.86 -12.58
N TYR A 29 4.76 -6.57 -12.39
CA TYR A 29 4.42 -5.86 -11.14
C TYR A 29 2.91 -5.85 -10.89
N LYS A 30 2.10 -5.73 -11.94
CA LYS A 30 0.63 -5.69 -11.78
C LYS A 30 0.10 -7.02 -11.27
N THR A 31 0.56 -8.13 -11.84
CA THR A 31 0.09 -9.48 -11.49
C THR A 31 0.75 -10.00 -10.21
N ASN A 32 2.04 -9.69 -10.01
CA ASN A 32 2.81 -10.18 -8.87
C ASN A 32 2.76 -9.26 -7.66
N VAL A 33 2.30 -8.01 -7.75
CA VAL A 33 2.20 -7.12 -6.59
C VAL A 33 0.80 -6.55 -6.51
N LEU A 34 0.41 -5.70 -7.46
CA LEU A 34 -0.82 -4.89 -7.35
C LEU A 34 -2.11 -5.73 -7.26
N ALA A 35 -2.13 -6.95 -7.82
CA ALA A 35 -3.28 -7.85 -7.72
C ALA A 35 -3.60 -8.30 -6.27
N ARG A 36 -2.67 -8.14 -5.31
CA ARG A 36 -2.84 -8.61 -3.92
C ARG A 36 -3.79 -7.75 -3.10
N ALA A 37 -3.92 -6.47 -3.42
CA ALA A 37 -4.82 -5.57 -2.72
C ALA A 37 -5.16 -4.34 -3.56
N LYS A 38 -6.35 -3.76 -3.34
CA LYS A 38 -6.75 -2.50 -3.99
C LYS A 38 -5.80 -1.33 -3.71
N ASN A 39 -5.15 -1.33 -2.54
CA ASN A 39 -4.23 -0.27 -2.15
C ASN A 39 -2.79 -0.72 -2.39
N THR A 40 -2.02 0.07 -3.15
CA THR A 40 -0.62 -0.22 -3.51
C THR A 40 0.25 -0.54 -2.31
N LEU A 41 0.12 0.21 -1.20
CA LEU A 41 0.92 -0.03 0.00
C LEU A 41 0.64 -1.43 0.58
N PHE A 42 -0.64 -1.80 0.66
CA PHE A 42 -1.02 -3.12 1.14
C PHE A 42 -0.61 -4.24 0.20
N ALA A 43 -0.73 -4.01 -1.11
CA ALA A 43 -0.27 -4.95 -2.12
C ALA A 43 1.24 -5.23 -1.95
N SER A 44 2.05 -4.19 -1.76
CA SER A 44 3.49 -4.30 -1.49
C SER A 44 3.79 -4.99 -0.15
N LEU A 45 3.08 -4.67 0.93
CA LEU A 45 3.26 -5.33 2.23
C LEU A 45 2.94 -6.83 2.18
N LEU A 46 1.85 -7.21 1.51
CA LEU A 46 1.49 -8.63 1.31
C LEU A 46 2.53 -9.35 0.46
N TRP A 47 3.06 -8.69 -0.56
CA TRP A 47 4.14 -9.23 -1.38
C TRP A 47 5.41 -9.53 -0.58
N PHE A 48 5.80 -8.61 0.33
CA PHE A 48 6.92 -8.85 1.26
C PHE A 48 6.64 -10.00 2.22
N LYS A 49 5.42 -10.10 2.75
CA LYS A 49 5.01 -11.17 3.64
C LYS A 49 5.14 -12.54 2.97
N GLU A 50 4.64 -12.68 1.74
CA GLU A 50 4.73 -13.92 0.98
C GLU A 50 6.18 -14.35 0.70
N ARG A 51 7.10 -13.38 0.63
CA ARG A 51 8.55 -13.63 0.47
C ARG A 51 9.29 -13.83 1.79
N GLY A 52 8.58 -13.83 2.91
CA GLY A 52 9.17 -14.00 4.24
C GLY A 52 10.01 -12.80 4.71
N ALA A 53 9.94 -11.66 4.01
CA ALA A 53 10.66 -10.44 4.40
C ALA A 53 9.98 -9.70 5.56
N MET A 54 8.68 -9.96 5.76
CA MET A 54 7.87 -9.42 6.86
C MET A 54 6.90 -10.50 7.34
N ASN A 55 6.39 -10.36 8.55
CA ASN A 55 5.32 -11.20 9.09
C ASN A 55 4.03 -10.38 9.32
N GLN A 56 2.97 -11.04 9.78
CA GLN A 56 1.69 -10.36 10.02
C GLN A 56 1.78 -9.32 11.15
N ALA A 57 2.61 -9.54 12.18
CA ALA A 57 2.77 -8.59 13.27
C ALA A 57 3.39 -7.26 12.79
N ASP A 58 4.25 -7.30 11.76
CA ASP A 58 4.80 -6.09 11.14
C ASP A 58 3.75 -5.30 10.35
N ILE A 59 2.72 -5.98 9.82
CA ILE A 59 1.68 -5.39 8.98
C ILE A 59 0.51 -4.84 9.81
N ASN A 60 0.20 -5.48 10.94
CA ASN A 60 -0.94 -5.13 11.80
C ASN A 60 -1.01 -3.62 12.16
N PRO A 61 0.09 -2.93 12.51
CA PRO A 61 0.04 -1.49 12.80
C PRO A 61 -0.46 -0.65 11.62
N VAL A 62 -0.09 -1.02 10.39
CA VAL A 62 -0.53 -0.31 9.17
C VAL A 62 -2.02 -0.50 8.95
N ASP A 63 -2.53 -1.71 9.22
CA ASP A 63 -3.97 -2.01 9.16
C ASP A 63 -4.77 -1.26 10.22
N LEU A 64 -4.27 -1.17 11.45
CA LEU A 64 -4.92 -0.41 12.53
C LEU A 64 -5.01 1.08 12.18
N ILE A 65 -3.93 1.68 11.68
CA ILE A 65 -3.94 3.08 11.23
C ILE A 65 -4.97 3.29 10.11
N ARG A 66 -5.06 2.35 9.16
CA ARG A 66 -6.04 2.41 8.08
C ARG A 66 -7.47 2.37 8.62
N LEU A 67 -7.76 1.47 9.57
CA LEU A 67 -9.08 1.31 10.16
C LEU A 67 -9.49 2.57 10.94
N HIS A 68 -8.62 3.07 11.82
CA HIS A 68 -8.90 4.28 12.59
C HIS A 68 -9.15 5.50 11.70
N ARG A 69 -8.42 5.63 10.58
CA ARG A 69 -8.69 6.70 9.61
C ARG A 69 -10.08 6.57 8.99
N THR A 70 -10.52 5.35 8.69
CA THR A 70 -11.86 5.11 8.13
C THR A 70 -12.95 5.40 9.17
N GLU A 71 -12.75 4.99 10.43
CA GLU A 71 -13.66 5.29 11.54
C GLU A 71 -13.78 6.81 11.75
N ALA A 72 -12.66 7.51 11.87
CA ALA A 72 -12.64 8.97 12.01
C ALA A 72 -13.34 9.68 10.85
N ALA A 73 -13.16 9.21 9.61
CA ALA A 73 -13.85 9.77 8.44
C ALA A 73 -15.37 9.58 8.53
N HIS A 74 -15.84 8.41 8.96
CA HIS A 74 -17.27 8.16 9.17
C HIS A 74 -17.84 9.02 10.29
N GLU A 75 -17.12 9.18 11.40
CA GLU A 75 -17.53 10.06 12.50
C GLU A 75 -17.67 11.51 12.03
N LEU A 76 -16.70 12.02 11.28
CA LEU A 76 -16.75 13.37 10.71
C LEU A 76 -17.94 13.56 9.77
N ILE A 77 -18.21 12.59 8.89
CA ILE A 77 -19.39 12.62 8.03
C ILE A 77 -20.67 12.61 8.87
N GLY A 78 -20.74 11.83 9.95
CA GLY A 78 -21.87 11.80 10.87
C GLY A 78 -22.15 13.16 11.51
N ILE A 79 -21.10 13.86 11.94
CA ILE A 79 -21.20 15.22 12.50
C ILE A 79 -21.74 16.21 11.45
N LEU A 80 -21.24 16.13 10.22
CA LEU A 80 -21.67 17.03 9.14
C LEU A 80 -23.10 16.73 8.65
N ALA A 81 -23.50 15.46 8.65
CA ALA A 81 -24.82 15.04 8.19
C ALA A 81 -25.93 15.37 9.20
N ASN A 82 -25.60 15.41 10.50
CA ASN A 82 -26.50 15.80 11.58
C ASN A 82 -25.87 16.93 12.40
N PRO A 83 -25.80 18.16 11.87
CA PRO A 83 -25.35 19.29 12.66
C PRO A 83 -26.36 19.53 13.79
N GLN A 84 -25.89 19.46 15.04
CA GLN A 84 -26.65 19.85 16.22
C GLN A 84 -26.88 21.36 16.24
#